data_AF-A0A932M1U0-F1
#
_entry.id   AF-A0A932M1U0-F1
#
_cell.length_a   1.000
_cell.length_b   1.000
_cell.length_c   1.000
_cell.angle_alpha   90.00
_cell.angle_beta   90.00
_cell.angle_gamma   90.00
#
_symmetry.space_group_name_H-M   'P 1'
#
loop_
_entity.id
_entity.type
_entity.pdbx_description
1 polymer ?
#
loop_
_entity_poly.entity_id
_entity_poly.type
_entity_poly.pdbx_seq_one_letter_code
_entity_poly.pdbx_strand_id
1 'polypeptide(L)'
;MMKKWIALLSLMVLAVVASPGGAQAQETVKFGFLASLSGPFTIWGVQVRDGMKMAVDELNERGGVLGKKVQLVERDDKNNPNEGITAFRYLVEQERVSGRGNDFERRGPGRLPGGGVPEGPSLPDHVGLP
;
A
#
# COMPACT_ATOMS: atom_id res chain seq x y z
N MET A 1 43.25 -8.90 44.67
CA MET A 1 43.28 -8.88 43.18
C MET A 1 41.98 -9.36 42.53
N MET A 2 41.22 -10.29 43.14
CA MET A 2 39.97 -10.85 42.57
C MET A 2 38.78 -9.87 42.45
N LYS A 3 38.74 -8.80 43.27
CA LYS A 3 37.64 -7.81 43.25
C LYS A 3 37.59 -6.97 41.97
N LYS A 4 38.74 -6.77 41.30
CA LYS A 4 38.84 -6.07 40.00
C LYS A 4 38.27 -6.90 38.85
N TRP A 5 38.33 -8.23 38.98
CA TRP A 5 37.85 -9.17 37.97
C TRP A 5 36.34 -9.36 38.02
N ILE A 6 35.75 -9.31 39.23
CA ILE A 6 34.29 -9.31 39.42
C ILE A 6 33.67 -8.03 38.83
N ALA A 7 34.31 -6.87 39.04
CA ALA A 7 33.85 -5.60 38.45
C ALA A 7 33.91 -5.60 36.91
N LEU A 8 34.94 -6.22 36.30
CA LEU A 8 35.07 -6.36 34.85
C LEU A 8 34.01 -7.30 34.26
N LEU A 9 33.71 -8.41 34.94
CA LEU A 9 32.64 -9.33 34.53
C LEU A 9 31.25 -8.70 34.62
N SER A 10 30.97 -7.93 35.67
CA SER A 10 29.69 -7.21 35.80
C SER A 10 29.52 -6.11 34.74
N LEU A 11 30.61 -5.44 34.34
CA LEU A 11 30.57 -4.42 33.28
C LEU A 11 30.33 -5.03 31.89
N MET A 12 30.85 -6.24 31.66
CA MET A 12 30.66 -6.96 30.40
C MET A 12 29.24 -7.53 30.24
N VAL A 13 28.61 -7.98 31.35
CA VAL A 13 27.20 -8.43 31.33
C VAL A 13 26.24 -7.26 31.06
N LEU A 14 26.54 -6.06 31.57
CA LEU A 14 25.73 -4.87 31.31
C LEU A 14 25.83 -4.40 29.84
N ALA A 15 26.95 -4.66 29.16
CA ALA A 15 27.14 -4.33 27.76
C ALA A 15 26.36 -5.24 26.78
N VAL A 16 26.06 -6.49 27.18
CA VAL A 16 25.29 -7.43 26.32
C VAL A 16 23.78 -7.11 26.34
N VAL A 17 23.26 -6.62 27.46
CA VAL A 17 21.83 -6.23 27.60
C VAL A 17 21.53 -4.89 26.93
N ALA A 18 22.55 -4.04 26.72
CA ALA A 18 22.42 -2.76 26.04
C ALA A 18 22.59 -2.85 24.51
N SER A 19 22.47 -4.04 23.92
CA SER A 19 22.34 -4.15 22.46
C SER A 19 21.03 -3.48 22.06
N PRO A 20 21.04 -2.37 21.31
CA PRO A 20 19.80 -1.82 20.78
C PRO A 20 19.25 -2.88 19.83
N GLY A 21 18.22 -3.60 20.28
CA GLY A 21 17.50 -4.55 19.45
C GLY A 21 17.19 -3.85 18.14
N GLY A 22 17.74 -4.38 17.04
CA GLY A 22 17.76 -3.72 15.76
C GLY A 22 16.41 -3.11 15.46
N ALA A 23 16.34 -1.78 15.43
CA ALA A 23 15.22 -1.07 14.87
C ALA A 23 15.17 -1.48 13.41
N GLN A 24 14.42 -2.56 13.11
CA GLN A 24 14.03 -2.84 11.75
C GLN A 24 13.31 -1.58 11.31
N ALA A 25 13.93 -0.84 10.39
CA ALA A 25 13.31 0.29 9.73
C ALA A 25 11.92 -0.20 9.32
N GLN A 26 10.89 0.39 9.94
CA GLN A 26 9.51 -0.03 9.74
C GLN A 26 9.15 0.33 8.31
N GLU A 27 9.42 -0.58 7.38
CA GLU A 27 9.19 -0.39 5.96
C GLU A 27 7.72 -0.02 5.79
N THR A 28 7.45 1.19 5.31
CA THR A 28 6.08 1.66 5.12
C THR A 28 5.54 1.09 3.81
N VAL A 29 4.37 0.46 3.85
CA VAL A 29 3.66 -0.02 2.67
C VAL A 29 2.93 1.15 2.05
N LYS A 30 3.36 1.55 0.85
CA LYS A 30 2.67 2.60 0.09
C LYS A 30 1.48 2.01 -0.67
N PHE A 31 0.31 2.61 -0.49
CA PHE A 31 -0.94 2.31 -1.19
C PHE A 31 -1.33 3.49 -2.07
N GLY A 32 -1.44 3.27 -3.37
CA GLY A 32 -1.76 4.31 -4.35
C GLY A 32 -3.27 4.50 -4.45
N PHE A 33 -3.72 5.74 -4.41
CA PHE A 33 -5.11 6.13 -4.58
C PHE A 33 -5.22 7.11 -5.75
N LEU A 34 -5.98 6.71 -6.77
CA LEU A 34 -6.28 7.50 -7.94
C LEU A 34 -7.78 7.79 -7.97
N ALA A 35 -8.16 9.06 -7.98
CA ALA A 35 -9.53 9.49 -8.11
C ALA A 35 -9.61 10.89 -8.72
N SER A 36 -10.79 11.28 -9.19
CA SER A 36 -11.07 12.67 -9.58
C SER A 36 -11.22 13.55 -8.35
N LEU A 37 -10.12 14.17 -7.94
CA LEU A 37 -10.07 15.12 -6.82
C LEU A 37 -10.29 16.56 -7.28
N SER A 38 -10.34 16.77 -8.60
CA SER A 38 -10.79 18.00 -9.24
C SER A 38 -11.78 17.72 -10.38
N GLY A 39 -12.46 18.79 -10.81
CA GLY A 39 -13.47 18.70 -11.86
C GLY A 39 -14.87 18.32 -11.34
N PRO A 40 -15.80 17.93 -12.23
CA PRO A 40 -17.22 17.79 -11.90
C PRO A 40 -17.53 16.65 -10.92
N PHE A 41 -16.64 15.66 -10.79
CA PHE A 41 -16.83 14.50 -9.93
C PHE A 41 -16.10 14.59 -8.58
N THR A 42 -15.57 15.76 -8.23
CA THR A 42 -14.77 16.00 -7.00
C THR A 42 -15.48 15.54 -5.73
N ILE A 43 -16.80 15.74 -5.62
CA ILE A 43 -17.57 15.39 -4.41
C ILE A 43 -17.40 13.90 -4.08
N TRP A 44 -17.48 13.04 -5.09
CA TRP A 44 -17.31 11.60 -4.94
C TRP A 44 -15.85 11.24 -4.63
N GLY A 45 -14.90 11.82 -5.36
CA GLY A 45 -13.47 11.55 -5.14
C GLY A 45 -12.99 11.92 -3.74
N VAL A 46 -13.46 13.06 -3.21
CA VAL A 46 -13.15 13.53 -1.85
C VAL A 46 -13.76 12.61 -0.79
N GLN A 47 -15.03 12.22 -0.94
CA GLN A 47 -15.67 11.31 0.01
C GLN A 47 -14.95 9.95 0.08
N VAL A 48 -14.59 9.39 -1.07
CA VAL A 48 -13.86 8.11 -1.12
C VAL A 48 -12.46 8.25 -0.52
N ARG A 49 -11.75 9.34 -0.82
CA ARG A 49 -10.44 9.63 -0.22
C ARG A 49 -10.51 9.70 1.30
N ASP A 50 -11.49 10.41 1.82
CA ASP A 50 -11.61 10.64 3.26
C ASP A 50 -11.97 9.33 3.99
N GLY A 51 -12.84 8.50 3.40
CA GLY A 51 -13.08 7.13 3.88
C GLY A 51 -11.83 6.26 3.84
N MET A 52 -11.03 6.34 2.78
CA MET A 52 -9.78 5.59 2.65
C MET A 52 -8.75 6.03 3.70
N LYS A 53 -8.64 7.33 3.99
CA LYS A 53 -7.79 7.85 5.06
C LYS A 53 -8.18 7.30 6.42
N MET A 54 -9.48 7.35 6.74
CA MET A 54 -10.00 6.81 7.99
C MET A 54 -9.68 5.31 8.13
N ALA A 55 -9.85 4.53 7.07
CA ALA A 55 -9.51 3.10 7.07
C ALA A 55 -8.01 2.85 7.24
N VAL A 56 -7.14 3.65 6.60
CA VAL A 56 -5.69 3.56 6.75
C VAL A 56 -5.26 3.92 8.17
N ASP A 57 -5.87 4.94 8.76
CA ASP A 57 -5.59 5.35 10.13
C ASP A 57 -5.96 4.24 11.13
N GLU A 58 -7.17 3.68 11.04
CA GLU A 58 -7.59 2.54 11.87
C GLU A 58 -6.67 1.33 11.68
N LEU A 59 -6.32 1.01 10.44
CA LEU A 59 -5.42 -0.09 10.11
C LEU A 59 -4.03 0.13 10.73
N ASN A 60 -3.52 1.36 10.68
CA ASN A 60 -2.25 1.73 11.27
C ASN A 60 -2.29 1.67 12.80
N GLU A 61 -3.38 2.09 13.44
CA GLU A 61 -3.60 1.96 14.89
C GLU A 61 -3.58 0.48 15.32
N ARG A 62 -4.12 -0.41 14.49
CA ARG A 62 -4.17 -1.86 14.73
C ARG A 62 -2.85 -2.61 14.42
N GLY A 63 -1.76 -1.88 14.17
CA GLY A 63 -0.43 -2.46 13.91
C GLY A 63 -0.05 -2.53 12.43
N GLY A 64 -0.88 -1.98 11.54
CA GLY A 64 -0.62 -1.91 10.10
C GLY A 64 -0.80 -3.26 9.39
N VAL A 65 -0.23 -3.37 8.19
CA VAL A 65 -0.29 -4.58 7.35
C VAL A 65 1.02 -5.33 7.48
N LEU A 66 0.98 -6.59 7.91
CA LEU A 66 2.20 -7.40 8.10
C LEU A 66 3.23 -6.72 9.04
N GLY A 67 2.75 -6.00 10.06
CA GLY A 67 3.58 -5.23 11.01
C GLY A 67 4.14 -3.90 10.47
N LYS A 68 3.75 -3.52 9.25
CA LYS A 68 4.22 -2.33 8.54
C LYS A 68 3.11 -1.28 8.48
N LYS A 69 3.47 -0.01 8.73
CA LYS A 69 2.55 1.11 8.56
C LYS A 69 2.19 1.27 7.08
N VAL A 70 0.96 1.65 6.81
CA VAL A 70 0.44 1.94 5.47
C VAL A 70 0.45 3.44 5.25
N GLN A 71 0.93 3.87 4.08
CA GLN A 71 0.87 5.26 3.63
C GLN A 71 0.00 5.34 2.38
N LEU A 72 -1.03 6.18 2.43
CA LEU A 72 -1.83 6.52 1.27
C LEU A 72 -1.08 7.53 0.39
N VAL A 73 -0.93 7.23 -0.89
CA VAL A 73 -0.32 8.11 -1.89
C VAL A 73 -1.39 8.49 -2.90
N GLU A 74 -1.83 9.74 -2.85
CA GLU A 74 -2.96 10.23 -3.64
C GLU A 74 -2.50 10.86 -4.96
N ARG A 75 -3.27 10.64 -6.03
CA ARG A 75 -3.16 11.37 -7.30
C ARG A 75 -4.53 11.70 -7.86
N ASP A 76 -4.57 12.82 -8.55
CA ASP A 76 -5.76 13.34 -9.22
C ASP A 76 -5.69 13.05 -10.71
N ASP A 77 -6.74 12.45 -11.27
CA ASP A 77 -6.91 12.25 -12.71
C ASP A 77 -7.60 13.44 -13.41
N LYS A 78 -8.10 14.42 -12.65
CA LYS A 78 -8.82 15.61 -13.13
C LYS A 78 -9.99 15.30 -14.07
N ASN A 79 -10.55 14.10 -13.97
CA ASN A 79 -11.54 13.56 -14.90
C ASN A 79 -11.06 13.59 -16.38
N ASN A 80 -9.76 13.39 -16.59
CA ASN A 80 -9.14 13.34 -17.90
C ASN A 80 -8.36 12.02 -18.09
N PRO A 81 -8.64 11.24 -19.15
CA PRO A 81 -7.98 9.96 -19.37
C PRO A 81 -6.44 10.04 -19.47
N ASN A 82 -5.90 11.09 -20.09
CA ASN A 82 -4.45 11.24 -20.26
C ASN A 82 -3.76 11.58 -18.93
N GLU A 83 -4.39 12.44 -18.12
CA GLU A 83 -3.93 12.75 -16.76
C GLU A 83 -4.01 11.50 -15.87
N GLY A 84 -5.08 10.71 -15.98
CA GLY A 84 -5.24 9.45 -15.27
C GLY A 84 -4.14 8.43 -15.59
N ILE A 85 -3.78 8.24 -16.86
CA ILE A 85 -2.66 7.36 -17.26
C ILE A 85 -1.34 7.85 -16.68
N THR A 86 -1.10 9.16 -16.71
CA THR A 86 0.13 9.78 -16.17
C THR A 86 0.21 9.62 -14.66
N ALA A 87 -0.89 9.88 -13.96
CA ALA A 87 -1.02 9.73 -12.52
C ALA A 87 -0.83 8.27 -12.08
N PHE A 88 -1.44 7.32 -12.80
CA PHE A 88 -1.28 5.89 -12.55
C PHE A 88 0.18 5.44 -12.75
N ARG A 89 0.81 5.84 -13.87
CA ARG A 89 2.23 5.55 -14.12
C ARG A 89 3.12 6.07 -13.00
N TYR A 90 2.86 7.27 -12.49
CA TYR A 90 3.59 7.80 -11.35
C TYR A 90 3.46 6.91 -10.10
N LEU A 91 2.24 6.49 -9.75
CA LEU A 91 2.00 5.63 -8.59
C LEU A 91 2.73 4.29 -8.69
N VAL A 92 2.73 3.70 -9.88
CA VAL A 92 3.35 2.39 -10.14
C VAL A 92 4.87 2.51 -10.21
N GLU A 93 5.39 3.43 -11.03
CA GLU A 93 6.80 3.50 -11.40
C GLU A 93 7.65 4.21 -10.34
N GLN A 94 7.19 5.35 -9.81
CA GLN A 94 7.96 6.21 -8.91
C GLN A 94 7.76 5.81 -7.45
N GLU A 95 6.50 5.64 -7.04
CA GLU A 95 6.16 5.43 -5.64
C GLU A 95 6.27 3.97 -5.21
N ARG A 96 6.51 3.05 -6.18
CA ARG A 96 6.63 1.61 -5.95
C ARG A 96 5.48 1.07 -5.10
N VAL A 97 4.28 1.61 -5.30
CA VAL A 97 3.07 1.20 -4.57
C VAL A 97 2.97 -0.33 -4.60
N SER A 98 2.75 -0.93 -3.43
CA SER A 98 2.59 -2.37 -3.30
C SER A 98 1.38 -2.80 -4.13
N GLY A 99 1.65 -3.48 -5.24
CA GLY A 99 0.79 -3.55 -6.42
C GLY A 99 1.56 -3.54 -7.73
N ARG A 100 2.88 -3.24 -7.71
CA ARG A 100 3.75 -3.59 -8.85
C ARG A 100 3.86 -5.10 -9.00
N GLY A 101 3.41 -5.58 -10.16
CA GLY A 101 3.52 -6.97 -10.63
C GLY A 101 4.94 -7.55 -10.74
N ASN A 102 5.96 -6.86 -10.24
CA ASN A 102 7.34 -7.36 -10.27
C ASN A 102 7.61 -8.39 -9.14
N ASP A 103 6.70 -8.52 -8.16
CA ASP A 103 6.69 -9.66 -7.23
C ASP A 103 5.86 -10.84 -7.76
N PHE A 104 5.04 -10.60 -8.80
CA PHE A 104 4.31 -11.65 -9.52
C PHE A 104 5.25 -12.46 -10.42
N GLU A 105 6.30 -11.86 -10.96
CA GLU A 105 7.33 -12.53 -11.77
C GLU A 105 8.23 -13.49 -10.96
N ARG A 106 8.32 -13.28 -9.64
CA ARG A 106 9.11 -14.16 -8.74
C ARG A 106 8.35 -15.41 -8.31
N ARG A 107 7.03 -15.45 -8.50
CA ARG A 107 6.24 -16.68 -8.39
C ARG A 107 5.92 -17.17 -9.81
N GLY A 108 6.68 -18.17 -10.24
CA GLY A 108 6.67 -18.68 -11.61
C GLY A 108 5.27 -18.94 -12.22
N PRO A 109 5.17 -18.95 -13.56
CA PRO A 109 3.92 -18.83 -14.26
C PRO A 109 3.12 -20.14 -14.20
N GLY A 110 2.11 -20.19 -13.34
CA GLY A 110 0.89 -20.94 -13.66
C GLY A 110 0.15 -20.19 -14.76
N ARG A 111 0.58 -20.38 -16.01
CA ARG A 111 -0.10 -19.84 -17.20
C ARG A 111 -1.53 -20.38 -17.21
N LEU A 112 -2.51 -19.56 -16.83
CA LEU A 112 -3.91 -19.90 -17.11
C LEU A 112 -4.09 -19.91 -18.63
N PRO A 113 -4.49 -21.04 -19.23
CA PRO A 113 -4.66 -21.14 -20.67
C PRO A 113 -5.91 -20.33 -21.06
N GLY A 114 -5.72 -19.32 -21.91
CA GLY A 114 -6.75 -18.69 -22.74
C GLY A 114 -8.08 -18.33 -22.06
N GLY A 115 -8.18 -17.12 -21.51
CA GLY A 115 -9.46 -16.52 -21.15
C GLY A 115 -9.57 -15.15 -21.77
N GLY A 116 -10.25 -15.05 -22.91
CA GLY A 116 -10.75 -13.76 -23.40
C GLY A 116 -11.60 -13.09 -22.32
N VAL A 117 -11.71 -11.77 -22.38
CA VAL A 117 -12.65 -11.02 -21.53
C VAL A 117 -14.02 -11.65 -21.75
N PRO A 118 -14.69 -12.21 -20.73
CA PRO A 118 -16.04 -12.71 -20.91
C PRO A 118 -16.91 -11.52 -21.30
N GLU A 119 -17.47 -11.54 -22.51
CA GLU A 119 -18.52 -10.60 -22.88
C GLU A 119 -19.67 -10.80 -21.89
N GLY A 120 -20.01 -9.73 -21.17
CA GLY A 120 -21.13 -9.74 -20.24
C GLY A 120 -22.43 -10.05 -20.99
N PRO A 121 -23.44 -10.62 -20.31
CA PRO A 121 -24.72 -10.93 -20.95
C PRO A 121 -25.30 -9.65 -21.55
N SER A 122 -25.64 -9.71 -22.84
CA SER A 122 -26.36 -8.63 -23.52
C SER A 122 -27.69 -8.39 -22.80
N LEU A 123 -27.93 -7.14 -22.44
CA LEU A 123 -29.19 -6.70 -21.84
C LEU A 123 -30.34 -7.00 -22.80
N PRO A 124 -31.45 -7.62 -22.36
CA PRO A 124 -32.62 -7.83 -23.22
C PRO A 124 -33.31 -6.51 -23.56
N ASP A 125 -33.72 -6.36 -24.82
CA ASP A 125 -34.27 -5.14 -25.45
C ASP A 125 -35.66 -4.70 -24.94
N HIS A 126 -36.08 -5.08 -23.73
CA HIS A 126 -37.44 -4.79 -23.25
C HIS A 126 -37.42 -4.40 -21.77
N VAL A 127 -36.90 -3.22 -21.48
CA VAL A 127 -37.32 -2.45 -20.29
C VAL A 127 -38.08 -1.25 -20.81
N GLY A 128 -39.36 -1.48 -21.14
CA GLY A 128 -40.33 -0.40 -21.25
C GLY A 128 -40.50 0.21 -19.85
N LEU A 129 -39.92 1.39 -19.66
CA LEU A 129 -40.24 2.24 -18.51
C LEU A 129 -41.70 2.73 -18.67
N PRO A 130 -42.52 2.74 -17.61
CA PRO A 130 -43.81 3.43 -17.62
C PRO A 130 -43.63 4.95 -17.75
#